data_AF-A0AAW1ZCW4-F1
#
_entry.id   AF-A0AAW1ZCW4-F1
#
_cell.length_a   1.000
_cell.length_b   1.000
_cell.length_c   1.000
_cell.angle_alpha   90.00
_cell.angle_beta   90.00
_cell.angle_gamma   90.00
#
_symmetry.space_group_name_H-M   'P 1'
#
loop_
_entity.id
_entity.type
_entity.pdbx_description
1 polymer ?
#
loop_
_entity_poly.entity_id
_entity_poly.type
_entity_poly.pdbx_seq_one_letter_code
_entity_poly.pdbx_strand_id
1 'polypeptide(L)'
;MRRECILKALCVYLNEDHEQLFKEYIDCDWVNAKEAIEQMVMGIYIIRSEGHQPGDKPVDVGIVIEGTKVLCSLKNVAVAVAMLFGLTYALNLSYPRELKATFEVIQKVFFNLDGQKLSPKVQALKNKMLE
;
A
#
# COMPACT_ATOMS: atom_id res chain seq x y z
N MET A 1 0.05 -10.61 -8.93
CA MET A 1 1.02 -11.39 -8.13
C MET A 1 2.36 -10.69 -7.95
N ARG A 2 3.32 -10.72 -8.91
CA ARG A 2 4.72 -10.26 -8.66
C ARG A 2 4.86 -8.85 -8.05
N ARG A 3 4.15 -7.84 -8.57
CA ARG A 3 4.25 -6.46 -8.07
C ARG A 3 3.71 -6.27 -6.65
N GLU A 4 2.61 -6.93 -6.33
CA GLU A 4 2.00 -6.87 -4.99
C GLU A 4 2.95 -7.46 -3.94
N CYS A 5 3.52 -8.64 -4.22
CA CYS A 5 4.47 -9.28 -3.31
C CYS A 5 5.70 -8.40 -3.08
N ILE A 6 6.22 -7.76 -4.14
CA ILE A 6 7.36 -6.83 -4.03
C ILE A 6 6.99 -5.62 -3.16
N LEU A 7 5.79 -5.06 -3.32
CA LEU A 7 5.34 -3.90 -2.54
C LEU A 7 5.15 -4.24 -1.06
N LYS A 8 4.58 -5.42 -0.74
CA LYS A 8 4.50 -5.90 0.65
C LYS A 8 5.88 -6.20 1.23
N ALA A 9 6.75 -6.86 0.46
CA ALA A 9 8.11 -7.17 0.86
C ALA A 9 8.97 -5.91 1.07
N LEU A 10 8.68 -4.82 0.37
CA LEU A 10 9.33 -3.53 0.57
C LEU A 10 9.10 -3.02 2.00
N CYS A 11 7.86 -3.02 2.49
CA CYS A 11 7.56 -2.65 3.87
C CYS A 11 8.36 -3.50 4.85
N VAL A 12 8.34 -4.83 4.66
CA VAL A 12 9.07 -5.79 5.52
C VAL A 12 10.57 -5.52 5.49
N TYR A 13 11.17 -5.32 4.32
CA TYR A 13 12.59 -4.97 4.17
C TYR A 13 12.93 -3.67 4.90
N LEU A 14 12.01 -2.71 4.88
CA LEU A 14 12.11 -1.45 5.59
C LEU A 14 11.73 -1.55 7.07
N ASN A 15 11.56 -2.76 7.60
CA ASN A 15 11.18 -3.05 8.99
C ASN A 15 9.90 -2.29 9.41
N GLU A 16 8.98 -2.17 8.46
CA GLU A 16 7.66 -1.59 8.63
C GLU A 16 6.62 -2.70 8.43
N ASP A 17 5.50 -2.59 9.14
CA ASP A 17 4.42 -3.56 9.05
C ASP A 17 3.58 -3.30 7.78
N HIS A 18 3.58 -4.26 6.84
CA HIS A 18 2.83 -4.13 5.60
C HIS A 18 1.31 -4.13 5.85
N GLU A 19 0.84 -4.69 6.96
CA GLU A 19 -0.59 -4.70 7.29
C GLU A 19 -1.11 -3.30 7.66
N GLN A 20 -0.23 -2.34 7.96
CA GLN A 20 -0.64 -0.93 8.12
C GLN A 20 -1.11 -0.32 6.79
N LEU A 21 -0.61 -0.83 5.65
CA LEU A 21 -0.97 -0.33 4.32
C LEU A 21 -1.96 -1.25 3.60
N PHE A 22 -1.75 -2.56 3.68
CA PHE A 22 -2.49 -3.57 2.93
C PHE A 22 -3.33 -4.41 3.89
N LYS A 23 -4.65 -4.20 3.89
CA LYS A 23 -5.59 -5.01 4.66
C LYS A 23 -6.30 -5.99 3.74
N GLU A 24 -6.20 -7.28 4.07
CA GLU A 24 -6.88 -8.33 3.31
C GLU A 24 -8.09 -8.85 4.05
N TYR A 25 -9.15 -9.12 3.31
CA TYR A 25 -10.41 -9.64 3.82
C TYR A 25 -10.97 -10.72 2.88
N ILE A 26 -11.77 -11.62 3.44
CA ILE A 26 -12.50 -12.64 2.67
C ILE A 26 -13.90 -12.09 2.36
N ASP A 27 -14.38 -12.31 1.14
CA ASP A 27 -15.66 -11.80 0.64
C ASP A 27 -16.89 -12.29 1.43
N CYS A 28 -16.83 -13.47 2.03
CA CYS A 28 -17.86 -13.99 2.91
C CYS A 28 -17.89 -13.35 4.31
N ASP A 29 -16.87 -12.59 4.71
CA ASP A 29 -16.76 -11.90 6.00
C ASP A 29 -16.92 -10.39 5.87
N TRP A 30 -17.99 -9.96 5.21
CA TRP A 30 -18.21 -8.56 4.90
C TRP A 30 -18.40 -7.67 6.14
N VAL A 31 -19.04 -8.19 7.20
CA VAL A 31 -19.34 -7.41 8.41
C VAL A 31 -18.06 -6.97 9.11
N ASN A 32 -17.15 -7.91 9.40
CA ASN A 32 -15.87 -7.59 10.03
C ASN A 32 -15.00 -6.74 9.10
N ALA A 33 -15.01 -7.04 7.79
CA ALA A 33 -14.28 -6.25 6.81
C ALA A 33 -14.75 -4.79 6.80
N LYS A 34 -16.06 -4.55 6.89
CA LYS A 34 -16.64 -3.21 6.88
C LYS A 34 -16.23 -2.41 8.12
N GLU A 35 -16.36 -2.98 9.31
CA GLU A 35 -15.97 -2.33 10.57
C GLU A 35 -14.47 -2.00 10.59
N ALA A 36 -13.63 -2.94 10.15
CA ALA A 36 -12.19 -2.73 10.08
C ALA A 36 -11.82 -1.62 9.09
N ILE A 37 -12.50 -1.57 7.93
CA ILE A 37 -12.31 -0.52 6.92
C ILE A 37 -12.70 0.86 7.47
N GLU A 38 -13.82 0.96 8.19
CA GLU A 38 -14.29 2.23 8.78
C GLU A 38 -13.32 2.78 9.84
N GLN A 39 -12.47 1.92 10.43
CA GLN A 39 -11.44 2.33 11.40
C GLN A 39 -10.10 2.73 10.75
N MET A 40 -9.91 2.53 9.45
CA MET A 40 -8.64 2.84 8.79
C MET A 40 -8.47 4.35 8.58
N VAL A 41 -7.31 4.88 8.99
CA VAL A 41 -6.95 6.28 8.67
C VAL A 41 -6.54 6.44 7.21
N MET A 42 -5.73 5.51 6.70
CA MET A 42 -5.30 5.50 5.31
C MET A 42 -4.83 4.08 4.95
N GLY A 43 -5.27 3.54 3.83
CA GLY A 43 -4.72 2.27 3.35
C GLY A 43 -5.46 1.69 2.14
N ILE A 44 -5.08 0.47 1.81
CA ILE A 44 -5.59 -0.31 0.68
C ILE A 44 -6.27 -1.55 1.25
N TYR A 45 -7.56 -1.71 0.95
CA TYR A 45 -8.25 -2.95 1.23
C TYR A 45 -8.20 -3.88 0.01
N ILE A 46 -8.12 -5.18 0.27
CA ILE A 46 -8.04 -6.24 -0.72
C ILE A 46 -9.08 -7.28 -0.33
N ILE A 47 -10.13 -7.43 -1.13
CA ILE A 47 -11.15 -8.45 -0.92
C ILE A 47 -10.79 -9.66 -1.78
N ARG A 48 -10.75 -10.84 -1.17
CA ARG A 48 -10.47 -12.11 -1.84
C ARG A 48 -11.64 -13.07 -1.69
N SER A 49 -11.81 -13.94 -2.66
CA SER A 49 -12.81 -15.01 -2.57
C SER A 49 -12.41 -16.03 -1.52
N GLU A 50 -13.39 -16.61 -0.82
CA GLU A 50 -13.16 -17.78 0.01
C GLU A 50 -12.44 -18.90 -0.75
N GLY A 51 -11.43 -19.53 -0.13
CA GLY A 51 -10.65 -20.60 -0.76
C GLY A 51 -9.67 -20.15 -1.86
N HIS A 52 -9.44 -18.85 -2.01
CA HIS A 52 -8.42 -18.27 -2.89
C HIS A 52 -7.05 -18.96 -2.77
N GLN A 53 -6.42 -19.25 -3.92
CA GLN A 53 -5.04 -19.74 -4.00
C GLN A 53 -4.03 -18.63 -4.29
N PRO A 54 -2.79 -18.74 -3.79
CA PRO A 54 -1.75 -17.74 -4.01
C PRO A 54 -1.69 -17.20 -5.44
N GLY A 55 -2.16 -15.95 -5.55
CA GLY A 55 -2.08 -15.15 -6.76
C GLY A 55 -3.22 -15.24 -7.77
N ASP A 56 -4.35 -15.84 -7.38
CA ASP A 56 -5.62 -15.44 -8.00
C ASP A 56 -5.82 -13.92 -7.85
N LYS A 57 -6.66 -13.38 -8.74
CA LYS A 57 -7.02 -11.98 -8.69
C LYS A 57 -7.96 -11.72 -7.51
N PRO A 58 -7.75 -10.62 -6.77
CA PRO A 58 -8.71 -10.20 -5.76
C PRO A 58 -10.07 -9.87 -6.40
N VAL A 59 -11.14 -10.08 -5.63
CA VAL A 59 -12.51 -9.72 -5.97
C VAL A 59 -12.65 -8.21 -6.07
N ASP A 60 -12.06 -7.48 -5.11
CA ASP A 60 -12.01 -6.03 -5.12
C ASP A 60 -10.68 -5.53 -4.52
N VAL A 61 -10.23 -4.38 -5.01
CA VAL A 61 -9.14 -3.61 -4.41
C VAL A 61 -9.57 -2.17 -4.38
N GLY A 62 -9.40 -1.51 -3.24
CA GLY A 62 -9.76 -0.11 -3.11
C GLY A 62 -8.89 0.63 -2.10
N ILE A 63 -9.13 1.93 -2.01
CA ILE A 63 -8.39 2.85 -1.16
C ILE A 63 -9.35 3.45 -0.14
N VAL A 64 -8.90 3.49 1.10
CA VAL A 64 -9.62 4.09 2.22
C VAL A 64 -8.80 5.25 2.77
N ILE A 65 -9.48 6.36 3.05
CA ILE A 65 -8.95 7.53 3.73
C ILE A 65 -10.00 7.94 4.77
N GLU A 66 -9.60 8.06 6.04
CA GLU A 66 -10.44 8.42 7.18
C GLU A 66 -11.76 7.62 7.24
N GLY A 67 -11.64 6.29 7.17
CA GLY A 67 -12.76 5.35 7.19
C GLY A 67 -13.62 5.33 5.92
N THR A 68 -13.34 6.21 4.95
CA THR A 68 -14.13 6.36 3.73
C THR A 68 -13.46 5.65 2.56
N LYS A 69 -14.21 4.79 1.86
CA LYS A 69 -13.77 4.17 0.59
C LYS A 69 -13.75 5.24 -0.51
N VAL A 70 -12.57 5.78 -0.81
CA VAL A 70 -12.39 6.85 -1.81
C VAL A 70 -12.33 6.27 -3.23
N LEU A 71 -11.74 5.08 -3.38
CA LEU A 71 -11.69 4.36 -4.65
C LEU A 71 -11.99 2.87 -4.42
N CYS A 72 -12.67 2.24 -5.36
CA CYS A 72 -12.98 0.82 -5.37
C CYS A 72 -12.84 0.26 -6.79
N SER A 73 -12.96 -1.07 -6.95
CA SER A 73 -12.88 -1.77 -8.22
C SER A 73 -11.57 -1.51 -8.97
N LEU A 74 -10.47 -1.31 -8.24
CA LEU A 74 -9.16 -1.10 -8.81
C LEU A 74 -8.59 -2.41 -9.36
N LYS A 75 -7.91 -2.31 -10.51
CA LYS A 75 -7.42 -3.48 -11.26
C LYS A 75 -6.51 -4.41 -10.46
N ASN A 76 -5.70 -3.86 -9.55
CA ASN A 76 -4.78 -4.60 -8.68
C ASN A 76 -4.14 -3.68 -7.62
N VAL A 77 -3.47 -4.28 -6.66
CA VAL A 77 -2.77 -3.60 -5.56
C VAL A 77 -1.73 -2.58 -6.03
N ALA A 78 -0.99 -2.86 -7.11
CA ALA A 78 0.03 -1.92 -7.59
C ALA A 78 -0.59 -0.63 -8.13
N VAL A 79 -1.74 -0.74 -8.81
CA VAL A 79 -2.53 0.43 -9.22
C VAL A 79 -3.04 1.17 -7.99
N ALA A 80 -3.54 0.46 -6.97
CA ALA A 80 -3.99 1.08 -5.74
C ALA A 80 -2.88 1.85 -5.01
N VAL A 81 -1.65 1.33 -4.94
CA VAL A 81 -0.51 2.06 -4.37
C VAL A 81 -0.21 3.34 -5.16
N ALA A 82 -0.19 3.27 -6.49
CA ALA A 82 0.05 4.44 -7.33
C ALA A 82 -1.05 5.50 -7.17
N MET A 83 -2.32 5.07 -7.13
CA MET A 83 -3.47 5.96 -6.94
C MET A 83 -3.49 6.57 -5.54
N LEU A 84 -3.19 5.79 -4.49
CA LEU A 84 -3.08 6.29 -3.12
C LEU A 84 -2.00 7.37 -3.03
N PHE A 85 -0.82 7.13 -3.60
CA PHE A 85 0.25 8.12 -3.65
C PHE A 85 -0.20 9.42 -4.36
N GLY A 86 -0.87 9.28 -5.51
CA GLY A 86 -1.43 10.42 -6.23
C GLY A 86 -2.46 11.20 -5.40
N LEU A 87 -3.36 10.50 -4.71
CA LEU A 87 -4.35 11.10 -3.80
C LEU A 87 -3.68 11.81 -2.63
N THR A 88 -2.67 11.19 -2.00
CA THR A 88 -1.91 11.82 -0.92
C THR A 88 -1.31 13.16 -1.36
N TYR A 89 -0.79 13.23 -2.58
CA TYR A 89 -0.24 14.48 -3.13
C TYR A 89 -1.33 15.48 -3.50
N ALA A 90 -2.39 15.05 -4.20
CA ALA A 90 -3.48 15.91 -4.65
C ALA A 90 -4.27 16.54 -3.49
N LEU A 91 -4.39 15.80 -2.38
CA LEU A 91 -5.10 16.22 -1.18
C LEU A 91 -4.17 16.81 -0.11
N ASN A 92 -2.87 16.94 -0.39
CA ASN A 92 -1.86 17.45 0.53
C ASN A 92 -1.87 16.73 1.90
N LEU A 93 -2.01 15.41 1.88
CA LEU A 93 -2.06 14.58 3.07
C LEU A 93 -0.64 14.24 3.55
N SER A 94 -0.48 14.05 4.86
CA SER A 94 0.75 13.51 5.43
C SER A 94 0.83 12.00 5.26
N TYR A 95 2.02 11.45 5.07
CA TYR A 95 2.22 10.00 5.08
C TYR A 95 2.02 9.41 6.48
N PRO A 96 1.48 8.18 6.59
CA PRO A 96 1.45 7.44 7.84
C PRO A 96 2.86 7.30 8.43
N ARG A 97 3.00 7.52 9.74
CA ARG A 97 4.32 7.54 10.41
C ARG A 97 4.95 6.16 10.43
N GLU A 98 4.11 5.14 10.51
CA GLU A 98 4.42 3.72 10.57
C GLU A 98 5.01 3.20 9.24
N LEU A 99 4.81 3.95 8.15
CA LEU A 99 5.21 3.59 6.79
C LEU A 99 6.12 4.65 6.14
N LYS A 100 6.74 5.49 6.96
CA LYS A 100 7.52 6.65 6.50
C LYS A 100 8.62 6.27 5.52
N ALA A 101 9.35 5.18 5.76
CA ALA A 101 10.41 4.73 4.86
C ALA A 101 9.84 4.15 3.56
N THR A 102 8.73 3.39 3.63
CA THR A 102 8.05 2.88 2.42
C THR A 102 7.59 4.03 1.52
N PHE A 103 6.93 5.03 2.08
CA PHE A 103 6.51 6.21 1.32
C PHE A 103 7.70 7.05 0.84
N GLU A 104 8.81 7.10 1.59
CA GLU A 104 10.05 7.71 1.12
C GLU A 104 10.61 7.00 -0.13
N VAL A 105 10.61 5.66 -0.16
CA VAL A 105 11.03 4.89 -1.35
C VAL A 105 10.10 5.19 -2.53
N ILE A 106 8.78 5.14 -2.32
CA ILE A 106 7.81 5.41 -3.39
C ILE A 106 8.05 6.82 -3.96
N GLN A 107 8.07 7.85 -3.10
CA GLN A 107 8.25 9.23 -3.55
C GLN A 107 9.61 9.47 -4.22
N LYS A 108 10.71 9.11 -3.54
CA LYS A 108 12.05 9.58 -3.91
C LYS A 108 12.81 8.63 -4.82
N VAL A 109 12.47 7.34 -4.82
CA VAL A 109 13.12 6.33 -5.66
C VAL A 109 12.25 6.01 -6.88
N PHE A 110 10.96 5.71 -6.69
CA PHE A 110 10.10 5.34 -7.82
C PHE A 110 9.64 6.55 -8.64
N PHE A 111 9.22 7.63 -7.98
CA PHE A 111 8.78 8.85 -8.65
C PHE A 111 9.86 9.93 -8.78
N ASN A 112 11.05 9.71 -8.19
CA ASN A 112 12.19 10.63 -8.24
C ASN A 112 11.86 12.08 -7.81
N LEU A 113 10.93 12.24 -6.85
CA LEU A 113 10.59 13.54 -6.27
C LEU A 113 11.45 13.78 -5.02
N ASP A 114 12.05 14.96 -4.88
CA ASP A 114 12.91 15.32 -3.73
C ASP A 114 14.07 14.35 -3.43
N GLY A 115 14.64 13.72 -4.47
CA GLY A 115 15.66 12.67 -4.35
C GLY A 115 17.03 13.10 -3.80
N GLN A 116 17.21 14.36 -3.39
CA GLN A 116 18.49 14.90 -2.94
C GLN A 116 18.92 14.41 -1.54
N LYS A 117 17.97 13.96 -0.71
CA LYS A 117 18.26 13.42 0.64
C LYS A 117 17.44 12.17 0.88
N LEU A 118 18.10 11.00 0.87
CA LEU A 118 17.51 9.73 1.28
C LEU A 118 17.92 9.42 2.72
N SER A 119 17.02 8.83 3.51
CA SER A 119 17.42 8.24 4.78
C SER A 119 18.47 7.14 4.55
N PRO A 120 19.35 6.86 5.53
CA PRO A 120 20.41 5.84 5.37
C PRO A 120 19.87 4.48 4.93
N LYS A 121 18.68 4.11 5.42
CA LYS A 121 18.00 2.86 5.08
C LYS A 121 17.55 2.81 3.62
N VAL A 122 16.95 3.90 3.14
CA VAL A 122 16.50 4.02 1.74
C VAL A 122 17.69 4.15 0.79
N GLN A 123 18.76 4.84 1.19
CA GLN A 123 19.99 4.90 0.42
C GLN A 123 20.63 3.52 0.24
N ALA A 124 20.71 2.71 1.30
CA ALA A 124 21.23 1.35 1.23
C ALA A 124 20.38 0.46 0.30
N LEU A 125 19.05 0.58 0.36
CA LEU A 125 18.17 -0.11 -0.57
C LEU A 125 18.42 0.32 -2.03
N LYS A 126 18.45 1.64 -2.29
CA LYS A 126 18.68 2.18 -3.64
C LYS A 126 19.99 1.67 -4.23
N ASN A 127 21.06 1.62 -3.45
CA ASN A 127 22.35 1.10 -3.90
C ASN A 127 22.24 -0.38 -4.31
N LYS A 128 21.61 -1.22 -3.48
CA LYS A 128 21.36 -2.64 -3.79
C LYS A 128 20.46 -2.88 -5.01
N MET A 129 19.61 -1.91 -5.37
CA MET A 129 18.77 -2.00 -6.57
C MET A 129 19.54 -1.66 -7.86
N LEU A 130 20.68 -0.98 -7.75
CA LEU A 130 21.53 -0.56 -8.86
C LEU A 130 22.74 -1.49 -9.08
N GLU A 131 23.00 -2.38 -8.14
CA GLU A 131 23.92 -3.52 -8.27
C GLU A 131 23.33 -4.60 -9.18
#